data_AF-A0A9D4APC6-F1
#
_entry.id   AF-A0A9D4APC6-F1
#
_cell.length_a   1.000
_cell.length_b   1.000
_cell.length_c   1.000
_cell.angle_alpha   90.00
_cell.angle_beta   90.00
_cell.angle_gamma   90.00
#
_symmetry.space_group_name_H-M   'P 1'
#
loop_
_entity.id
_entity.type
_entity.pdbx_description
1 polymer ?
#
loop_
_entity_poly.entity_id
_entity_poly.type
_entity_poly.pdbx_seq_one_letter_code
_entity_poly.pdbx_strand_id
1 'polypeptide(L)'
;ENLAYRDWSYKMCTKLPNVYVMDVPTHSKWDIYDGTMDDVILVHGSVQDCQIQQPYFAPCILPKTCHQVQGTAAITKLLIVRTTTTMKRNSSRRCSNACQYHSCGRRQDRRD
;
A
#
# COMPACT_ATOMS: atom_id res chain seq x y z
N GLU A 1 5.70 -2.78 21.60
CA GLU A 1 5.93 -1.71 20.60
C GLU A 1 4.73 -1.66 19.64
N ASN A 2 4.18 -0.49 19.30
CA ASN A 2 2.92 -0.35 18.54
C ASN A 2 3.20 -0.12 17.04
N LEU A 3 2.74 -1.04 16.17
CA LEU A 3 2.89 -0.95 14.71
C LEU A 3 2.18 0.27 14.10
N ALA A 4 1.13 0.78 14.75
CA ALA A 4 0.29 1.84 14.21
C ALA A 4 1.02 3.19 14.04
N TYR A 5 2.10 3.42 14.80
CA TYR A 5 2.73 4.73 14.94
C TYR A 5 4.13 4.86 14.31
N ARG A 6 4.64 3.81 13.63
CA ARG A 6 5.98 3.88 13.01
C ARG A 6 5.91 4.12 11.50
N ASP A 7 6.86 4.91 10.97
CA ASP A 7 7.12 5.10 9.53
C ASP A 7 7.69 3.83 8.86
N TRP A 8 6.85 2.82 8.68
CA TRP A 8 7.24 1.54 8.07
C TRP A 8 7.40 1.64 6.56
N SER A 9 6.66 2.52 5.91
CA SER A 9 6.72 2.72 4.47
C SER A 9 8.17 2.96 4.02
N TYR A 10 8.93 3.79 4.73
CA TYR A 10 10.34 4.03 4.42
C TYR A 10 11.21 2.77 4.61
N LYS A 11 11.12 2.09 5.76
CA LYS A 11 11.98 0.93 6.07
C LYS A 11 11.70 -0.28 5.16
N MET A 12 10.44 -0.54 4.83
CA MET A 12 10.07 -1.66 3.97
C MET A 12 10.40 -1.39 2.50
N CYS A 13 10.11 -0.18 2.00
CA CYS A 13 10.45 0.20 0.63
C CYS A 13 11.97 0.16 0.37
N THR A 14 12.81 0.43 1.38
CA THR A 14 14.28 0.35 1.22
C THR A 14 14.81 -1.08 1.08
N LYS A 15 14.10 -2.09 1.60
CA LYS A 15 14.53 -3.50 1.58
C LYS A 15 13.84 -4.30 0.48
N LEU A 16 12.61 -3.96 0.14
CA LEU A 16 11.77 -4.67 -0.82
C LEU A 16 11.10 -3.63 -1.75
N PRO A 17 11.65 -3.39 -2.95
CA PRO A 17 11.19 -2.30 -3.82
C PRO A 17 9.76 -2.49 -4.35
N ASN A 18 9.23 -3.71 -4.27
CA ASN A 18 7.88 -4.06 -4.68
C ASN A 18 6.87 -4.08 -3.53
N VAL A 19 7.29 -3.71 -2.33
CA VAL A 19 6.44 -3.74 -1.13
C VAL A 19 6.35 -2.35 -0.51
N TYR A 20 5.14 -1.90 -0.23
CA TYR A 20 4.91 -0.64 0.48
C TYR A 20 3.75 -0.75 1.47
N VAL A 21 3.73 0.14 2.46
CA VAL A 21 2.65 0.26 3.44
C VAL A 21 1.80 1.47 3.09
N MET A 22 0.48 1.28 3.13
CA MET A 22 -0.53 2.29 2.86
C MET A 22 -1.48 2.40 4.05
N ASP A 23 -1.82 3.64 4.43
CA ASP A 23 -2.85 3.91 5.43
C ASP A 23 -4.23 4.04 4.75
N VAL A 24 -5.26 3.48 5.39
CA VAL A 24 -6.65 3.56 4.89
C VAL A 24 -7.49 4.40 5.85
N PRO A 25 -7.87 5.64 5.49
CA PRO A 25 -8.76 6.46 6.31
C PRO A 25 -10.18 5.89 6.39
N THR A 26 -10.85 6.18 7.49
CA THR A 26 -12.16 5.60 7.87
C THR A 26 -13.33 6.14 7.05
N HIS A 27 -13.17 7.28 6.37
CA HIS A 27 -14.25 8.02 5.70
C HIS A 27 -14.17 8.00 4.17
N SER A 28 -13.27 7.20 3.59
CA SER A 28 -13.08 7.16 2.15
C SER A 28 -12.92 5.73 1.67
N LYS A 29 -13.42 5.45 0.47
CA LYS A 29 -13.19 4.18 -0.22
C LYS A 29 -11.84 4.22 -0.90
N TRP A 30 -11.10 3.12 -0.82
CA TRP A 30 -9.78 2.96 -1.39
C TRP A 30 -9.75 1.76 -2.32
N ASP A 31 -9.31 1.98 -3.56
CA ASP A 31 -8.96 0.90 -4.48
C ASP A 31 -7.63 0.29 -4.05
N ILE A 32 -7.66 -1.02 -3.78
CA ILE A 32 -6.52 -1.79 -3.28
C ILE A 32 -6.06 -2.86 -4.26
N TYR A 33 -6.80 -3.15 -5.33
CA TYR A 33 -6.38 -4.07 -6.39
C TYR A 33 -6.68 -3.49 -7.76
N ASP A 34 -5.62 -3.17 -8.50
CA ASP A 34 -5.65 -2.65 -9.88
C ASP A 34 -5.17 -3.68 -10.93
N GLY A 35 -5.02 -4.95 -10.52
CA GLY A 35 -4.49 -6.03 -11.37
C GLY A 35 -2.96 -6.09 -11.44
N THR A 36 -2.23 -5.16 -10.84
CA THR A 36 -0.75 -5.16 -10.78
C THR A 36 -0.20 -5.62 -9.41
N MET A 37 -1.09 -5.99 -8.50
CA MET A 37 -0.77 -6.37 -7.13
C MET A 37 -0.87 -7.89 -6.97
N ASP A 38 0.16 -8.49 -6.35
CA ASP A 38 0.17 -9.92 -6.05
C ASP A 38 -0.66 -10.22 -4.81
N ASP A 39 -0.40 -9.48 -3.72
CA ASP A 39 -1.06 -9.65 -2.44
C ASP A 39 -1.31 -8.31 -1.74
N VAL A 40 -2.44 -8.23 -1.06
CA VAL A 40 -2.80 -7.13 -0.15
C VAL A 40 -3.04 -7.72 1.23
N ILE A 41 -2.27 -7.26 2.21
CA ILE A 41 -2.28 -7.79 3.56
C ILE A 41 -2.69 -6.69 4.53
N LEU A 42 -3.80 -6.90 5.24
CA LEU A 42 -4.20 -6.05 6.34
C LEU A 42 -3.34 -6.38 7.56
N VAL A 43 -2.47 -5.46 7.96
CA VAL A 43 -1.49 -5.66 9.04
C VAL A 43 -1.89 -4.96 10.35
N HIS A 44 -2.78 -3.97 10.29
CA HIS A 44 -3.34 -3.31 11.47
C HIS A 44 -4.74 -2.76 11.20
N GLY A 45 -5.59 -2.79 12.24
CA GLY A 45 -6.93 -2.22 12.19
C GLY A 45 -7.94 -3.16 11.52
N SER A 46 -8.96 -2.55 10.93
CA SER A 46 -10.03 -3.27 10.24
C SER A 46 -10.48 -2.50 9.01
N VAL A 47 -10.98 -3.25 8.03
CA VAL A 47 -11.59 -2.72 6.82
C VAL A 47 -12.91 -3.41 6.53
N GLN A 48 -13.73 -2.80 5.69
CA GLN A 48 -14.92 -3.40 5.12
C GLN A 48 -14.82 -3.38 3.59
N ASP A 49 -15.10 -4.52 2.97
CA ASP A 49 -15.22 -4.63 1.52
C ASP A 49 -16.45 -3.84 1.04
N CYS A 50 -16.26 -2.95 0.08
CA CYS A 50 -17.31 -2.08 -0.42
C CYS A 50 -18.31 -2.79 -1.34
N GLN A 51 -17.96 -3.94 -1.92
CA GLN A 51 -18.81 -4.72 -2.84
C GLN A 51 -19.73 -5.67 -2.07
N ILE A 52 -19.16 -6.48 -1.17
CA ILE A 52 -19.91 -7.51 -0.42
C ILE A 52 -20.22 -7.11 1.02
N GLN A 53 -19.80 -5.92 1.46
CA GLN A 53 -19.96 -5.42 2.83
C GLN A 53 -19.33 -6.29 3.92
N GLN A 54 -18.42 -7.19 3.53
CA GLN A 54 -17.75 -8.12 4.43
C GLN A 54 -16.67 -7.39 5.26
N PRO A 55 -16.68 -7.50 6.60
CA PRO A 55 -15.60 -6.97 7.43
C PRO A 55 -14.39 -7.90 7.43
N TYR A 56 -13.20 -7.28 7.47
CA TYR A 56 -11.91 -7.94 7.62
C TYR A 56 -11.14 -7.30 8.79
N PHE A 57 -10.48 -8.14 9.57
CA PHE A 57 -9.75 -7.74 10.78
C PHE A 57 -8.29 -8.18 10.67
N ALA A 58 -7.38 -7.29 11.07
CA ALA A 58 -5.96 -7.61 11.05
C ALA A 58 -5.61 -8.70 12.08
N PRO A 59 -4.59 -9.55 11.81
CA PRO A 59 -3.87 -9.67 10.54
C PRO A 59 -4.60 -10.59 9.55
N CYS A 60 -4.79 -10.17 8.30
CA CYS A 60 -5.38 -11.03 7.26
C CYS A 60 -4.93 -10.68 5.84
N ILE A 61 -4.95 -11.66 4.93
CA ILE A 61 -4.76 -11.44 3.49
C ILE A 61 -6.14 -11.16 2.89
N LEU A 62 -6.26 -10.07 2.13
CA LEU A 62 -7.51 -9.73 1.46
C LEU A 62 -7.67 -10.55 0.17
N PRO A 63 -8.87 -11.09 -0.12
CA PRO A 63 -9.11 -11.81 -1.37
C PRO A 63 -8.84 -10.94 -2.59
N LYS A 64 -8.36 -11.54 -3.69
CA LYS A 64 -8.15 -10.82 -4.96
C LYS A 64 -9.45 -10.26 -5.58
N THR A 65 -10.60 -10.75 -5.12
CA THR A 65 -11.93 -10.23 -5.49
C THR A 65 -12.30 -8.96 -4.72
N CYS A 66 -11.55 -8.59 -3.67
CA CYS A 66 -11.77 -7.40 -2.87
C CYS A 66 -11.05 -6.21 -3.51
N HIS A 67 -11.74 -5.49 -4.40
CA HIS A 67 -11.14 -4.36 -5.12
C HIS A 67 -11.12 -3.07 -4.31
N GLN A 68 -12.21 -2.81 -3.57
CA GLN A 68 -12.40 -1.57 -2.81
C GLN A 68 -12.69 -1.84 -1.36
N VAL A 69 -11.99 -1.10 -0.50
CA VAL A 69 -12.17 -1.18 0.96
C VAL A 69 -12.37 0.18 1.59
N GLN A 70 -13.05 0.18 2.73
CA GLN A 70 -13.17 1.33 3.61
C GLN A 70 -12.60 0.98 4.98
N GLY A 71 -11.77 1.86 5.55
CA GLY A 71 -11.27 1.66 6.92
C GLY A 71 -12.42 1.72 7.93
N THR A 72 -12.41 0.88 8.95
CA THR A 72 -13.41 0.90 10.03
C THR A 72 -12.79 1.10 11.42
N ALA A 73 -11.47 1.03 11.53
CA ALA A 73 -10.73 1.37 12.74
C ALA A 73 -10.20 2.82 12.70
N ALA A 74 -9.77 3.32 13.86
CA ALA A 74 -9.10 4.62 13.96
C ALA A 74 -7.77 4.67 13.19
N ILE A 75 -7.07 3.53 13.11
CA ILE A 75 -5.85 3.38 12.33
C ILE A 75 -5.89 2.05 11.59
N THR A 76 -5.83 2.11 10.27
CA THR A 76 -5.80 0.94 9.40
C THR A 76 -4.57 0.99 8.51
N LYS A 77 -3.81 -0.11 8.47
CA LYS A 77 -2.60 -0.24 7.66
C LYS A 77 -2.66 -1.48 6.77
N LEU A 78 -2.40 -1.27 5.49
CA LEU A 78 -2.27 -2.32 4.48
C LEU A 78 -0.80 -2.42 4.05
N LEU A 79 -0.30 -3.64 3.92
CA LEU A 79 0.93 -3.96 3.23
C LEU A 79 0.57 -4.42 1.82
N ILE A 80 1.06 -3.70 0.82
CA ILE A 80 0.83 -3.98 -0.59
C ILE A 80 2.07 -4.63 -1.17
N VAL A 81 1.89 -5.79 -1.81
CA VAL A 81 2.92 -6.48 -2.56
C VAL A 81 2.57 -6.37 -4.05
N ARG A 82 3.42 -5.69 -4.82
CA ARG A 82 3.26 -5.59 -6.27
C ARG A 82 3.96 -6.73 -6.99
N THR A 83 3.35 -7.16 -8.09
CA THR A 83 3.97 -8.10 -9.02
C THR A 83 5.19 -7.46 -9.63
N THR A 84 6.38 -8.01 -9.34
CA THR A 84 7.57 -7.63 -10.09
C THR A 84 7.53 -8.33 -11.43
N THR A 85 7.14 -7.64 -12.50
CA THR A 85 7.55 -8.08 -13.82
C THR A 85 9.08 -8.06 -13.82
N THR A 86 9.71 -9.23 -13.85
CA THR A 86 11.14 -9.37 -14.14
C THR A 86 11.38 -8.87 -15.56
N MET A 87 11.36 -7.55 -15.76
CA MET A 87 12.01 -6.95 -16.92
C MET A 87 13.49 -7.23 -16.74
N LYS A 88 13.96 -8.28 -17.42
CA LYS A 88 15.36 -8.54 -17.69
C LYS A 88 15.91 -7.31 -18.43
N ARG A 89 16.31 -6.28 -17.68
CA ARG A 89 16.79 -5.03 -18.25
C ARG A 89 18.28 -5.19 -18.50
N ASN A 90 18.61 -5.72 -19.68
CA ASN A 90 19.95 -5.56 -20.22
C ASN A 90 20.25 -4.05 -20.35
N SER A 91 21.48 -3.70 -20.00
CA SER A 91 22.19 -2.43 -20.21
C SER A 91 21.86 -1.22 -19.33
N SER A 92 22.90 -0.87 -18.55
CA SER A 92 23.29 0.44 -18.04
C SER A 92 22.31 1.61 -18.20
N ARG A 93 21.63 1.97 -17.11
CA ARG A 93 21.38 3.37 -16.75
C ARG A 93 21.07 3.43 -15.26
N ARG A 94 21.83 4.29 -14.57
CA ARG A 94 21.82 4.49 -13.11
C ARG A 94 20.39 4.45 -12.56
N CYS A 95 20.12 3.48 -11.71
CA CYS A 95 18.94 3.46 -10.86
C CYS A 95 19.00 4.72 -9.97
N SER A 96 18.14 5.70 -10.24
CA SER A 96 17.90 6.77 -9.29
C SER A 96 17.19 6.17 -8.08
N ASN A 97 17.87 6.14 -6.93
CA ASN A 97 17.41 5.59 -5.64
C ASN A 97 16.14 6.27 -5.05
N ALA A 98 15.41 7.05 -5.83
CA ALA A 98 14.16 7.65 -5.41
C ALA A 98 12.99 6.79 -5.92
N CYS A 99 12.21 6.26 -4.98
CA CYS A 99 10.87 5.77 -5.28
C CYS A 99 10.09 6.91 -5.96
N GLN A 100 9.84 6.78 -7.26
CA GLN A 100 9.25 7.83 -8.10
C GLN A 100 7.89 8.32 -7.58
N TYR A 101 7.20 7.49 -6.78
CA TYR A 101 5.91 7.80 -6.19
C TYR A 101 5.99 8.89 -5.10
N HIS A 102 6.98 8.83 -4.20
CA HIS A 102 7.16 9.86 -3.15
C HIS A 102 7.68 11.20 -3.69
N SER A 103 8.31 11.21 -4.87
CA SER A 103 8.73 12.45 -5.53
C SER A 103 7.58 13.26 -6.14
N CYS A 104 6.43 12.63 -6.47
CA CYS A 104 5.26 13.36 -6.95
C CYS A 104 4.53 14.09 -5.82
N GLY A 105 4.43 13.49 -4.62
CA GLY A 105 3.78 14.14 -3.47
C GLY A 105 4.48 15.43 -2.99
N ARG A 106 5.81 15.56 -3.18
CA ARG A 106 6.56 16.76 -2.77
C ARG A 106 6.52 17.94 -3.75
N ARG A 107 5.99 17.76 -4.96
CA ARG A 107 5.95 18.85 -5.96
C ARG A 107 4.69 19.73 -5.86
N GLN A 108 3.67 19.29 -5.12
CA GLN A 108 2.43 20.07 -4.98
C GLN A 108 2.51 21.14 -3.88
N ASP A 109 3.48 21.08 -2.96
CA ASP A 109 3.54 21.90 -1.75
C ASP A 109 4.55 23.08 -1.83
N ARG A 110 4.77 23.62 -3.03
CA ARG A 110 5.63 24.80 -3.27
C ARG A 110 5.02 25.80 -4.26
N ARG A 111 3.71 25.95 -4.20
CA ARG A 111 3.02 27.14 -4.71
C ARG A 111 2.02 27.55 -3.66
N ASP A 112 2.49 28.31 -2.69
CA ASP A 112 2.02 29.66 -2.35
C ASP A 112 3.07 30.35 -1.47
#